data_AF-A0A1B6JQ76-F1
#
_entry.id   AF-A0A1B6JQ76-F1
#
_cell.length_a   1.000
_cell.length_b   1.000
_cell.length_c   1.000
_cell.angle_alpha   90.00
_cell.angle_beta   90.00
_cell.angle_gamma   90.00
#
_symmetry.space_group_name_H-M   'P 1'
#
loop_
_entity.id
_entity.type
_entity.pdbx_description
1 polymer ?
#
loop_
_entity_poly.entity_id
_entity_poly.type
_entity_poly.pdbx_seq_one_letter_code
_entity_poly.pdbx_strand_id
1 'polypeptide(L)'
;SNYNDEEEKVTGGRNGFGAKLCNIFSTKFTVETSSSEYKRCFKQTWGNNMAKASEPKIKPCTKDDDDYTKITFSPDLTKFKMDRLDDGIVSLMSRRAYDVAASTRGVKVFLNGKRLPIKTFKDYVELYIKGKEDETGNPYKVIYENVNDRWEVAVTISDRGFQQVSFVNSIATTKGGRHVDHVADMIVKQLIDTIKKKNKGGLTVKPFQVKNHMWIFVNCLIVN
;
A
#
# COMPACT_ATOMS: atom_id res chain seq x y z
N SER A 1 12.30 1.04 -16.84
CA SER A 1 13.41 0.89 -15.87
C SER A 1 13.42 2.10 -14.95
N ASN A 2 13.83 1.95 -13.68
CA ASN A 2 13.78 3.02 -12.67
C ASN A 2 15.17 3.52 -12.25
N TYR A 3 16.20 3.30 -13.09
CA TYR A 3 17.56 3.79 -12.87
C TYR A 3 17.86 5.15 -13.51
N ASN A 4 16.93 5.66 -14.33
CA ASN A 4 17.00 7.00 -14.90
C ASN A 4 16.04 7.91 -14.12
N ASP A 5 16.61 8.78 -13.28
CA ASP A 5 15.88 9.73 -12.43
C ASP A 5 15.60 11.07 -13.14
N GLU A 6 16.10 11.28 -14.37
CA GLU A 6 15.65 12.40 -15.21
C GLU A 6 14.19 12.26 -15.63
N GLU A 7 13.65 11.03 -15.59
CA GLU A 7 12.23 10.76 -15.79
C GLU A 7 11.49 10.86 -14.46
N GLU A 8 10.67 11.91 -14.29
CA GLU A 8 9.82 12.12 -13.12
C GLU A 8 8.77 11.01 -12.95
N LYS A 9 9.15 9.91 -12.30
CA LYS A 9 8.31 8.72 -12.10
C LYS A 9 7.70 8.71 -10.71
N VAL A 10 6.43 8.31 -10.64
CA VAL A 10 5.68 8.04 -9.40
C VAL A 10 5.57 6.54 -9.11
N THR A 11 6.63 5.78 -9.43
CA THR A 11 6.65 4.33 -9.21
C THR A 11 7.24 3.98 -7.85
N GLY A 12 6.82 2.86 -7.25
CA GLY A 12 7.38 2.40 -5.97
C GLY A 12 8.75 1.71 -6.10
N GLY A 13 9.08 1.17 -7.27
CA GLY A 13 10.38 0.54 -7.49
C GLY A 13 11.48 1.59 -7.66
N ARG A 14 12.60 1.45 -6.94
CA ARG A 14 13.78 2.32 -7.13
C ARG A 14 15.03 1.51 -7.46
N ASN A 15 15.40 0.63 -6.54
CA ASN A 15 16.74 0.01 -6.55
C ASN A 15 16.85 -1.25 -7.40
N GLY A 16 15.75 -1.72 -8.00
CA GLY A 16 15.72 -2.93 -8.81
C GLY A 16 15.92 -4.25 -8.04
N PHE A 17 15.95 -4.28 -6.71
CA PHE A 17 16.17 -5.52 -5.95
C PHE A 17 14.94 -6.41 -5.76
N GLY A 18 13.74 -5.82 -5.64
CA GLY A 18 12.55 -6.51 -5.08
C GLY A 18 12.24 -7.88 -5.69
N ALA A 19 12.16 -7.97 -7.01
CA ALA A 19 11.88 -9.25 -7.69
C ALA A 19 12.98 -10.29 -7.46
N LYS A 20 14.24 -9.88 -7.41
CA LYS A 20 15.38 -10.78 -7.20
C LYS A 20 15.45 -11.26 -5.75
N LEU A 21 15.16 -10.39 -4.78
CA LEU A 21 15.05 -10.81 -3.37
C LEU A 21 13.95 -11.87 -3.20
N CYS A 22 12.77 -11.68 -3.80
CA CYS A 22 11.72 -12.70 -3.77
C CYS A 22 12.20 -14.04 -4.35
N ASN A 23 12.90 -14.01 -5.49
CA ASN A 23 13.48 -15.22 -6.10
C ASN A 23 14.54 -15.90 -5.21
N ILE A 24 15.48 -15.13 -4.64
CA ILE A 24 16.51 -15.64 -3.72
C ILE A 24 15.87 -16.30 -2.49
N PHE A 25 14.79 -15.75 -1.94
CA PHE A 25 14.08 -16.34 -0.80
C PHE A 25 12.99 -17.36 -1.18
N SER A 26 13.06 -17.93 -2.40
CA SER A 26 12.12 -18.95 -2.88
C SER A 26 12.83 -20.25 -3.23
N THR A 27 12.16 -21.38 -2.98
CA THR A 27 12.60 -22.70 -3.48
C THR A 27 12.30 -22.86 -4.97
N LYS A 28 11.24 -22.20 -5.44
CA LYS A 28 10.81 -22.13 -6.85
C LYS A 28 10.24 -20.74 -7.15
N PHE A 29 10.65 -20.15 -8.26
CA PHE A 29 10.17 -18.85 -8.72
C PHE A 29 9.96 -18.88 -10.23
N THR A 30 8.76 -18.57 -10.70
CA THR A 30 8.38 -18.65 -12.11
C THR A 30 7.87 -17.29 -12.57
N VAL A 31 8.42 -16.82 -13.69
CA VAL A 31 7.97 -15.63 -14.41
C VAL A 31 7.28 -16.08 -15.69
N GLU A 32 6.06 -15.62 -15.89
CA GLU A 32 5.29 -15.80 -17.13
C GLU A 32 4.86 -14.42 -17.62
N THR A 33 5.08 -14.11 -18.88
CA THR A 33 4.64 -12.85 -19.49
C THR A 33 4.24 -13.04 -20.95
N SER A 34 3.21 -12.31 -21.38
CA SER A 34 2.74 -12.25 -22.76
C SER A 34 2.88 -10.83 -23.27
N SER A 35 3.40 -10.69 -24.49
CA SER A 35 3.43 -9.41 -25.20
C SER A 35 2.96 -9.58 -26.63
N SER A 36 1.80 -9.02 -26.92
CA SER A 36 1.15 -8.93 -28.23
C SER A 36 1.97 -8.10 -29.23
N GLU A 37 2.70 -7.08 -28.76
CA GLU A 37 3.66 -6.29 -29.57
C GLU A 37 4.72 -7.21 -30.19
N TYR A 38 5.37 -8.03 -29.36
CA TYR A 38 6.40 -8.96 -29.80
C TYR A 38 5.82 -10.28 -30.33
N LYS A 39 4.52 -10.53 -30.14
CA LYS A 39 3.84 -11.80 -30.49
C LYS A 39 4.49 -13.02 -29.83
N ARG A 40 4.98 -12.85 -28.60
CA ARG A 40 5.66 -13.90 -27.84
C ARG A 40 5.14 -13.99 -26.40
N CYS A 41 5.00 -15.22 -25.94
CA CYS A 41 4.86 -15.60 -24.54
C CYS A 41 6.19 -16.15 -24.02
N PHE A 42 6.62 -15.64 -22.87
CA PHE A 42 7.83 -16.08 -22.17
C PHE A 42 7.45 -16.79 -20.87
N LYS A 43 8.11 -17.91 -20.58
CA LYS A 43 8.04 -18.59 -19.28
C LYS A 43 9.41 -19.11 -18.86
N GLN A 44 9.88 -18.70 -17.70
CA GLN A 44 11.12 -19.23 -17.12
C GLN A 44 10.93 -19.51 -15.63
N THR A 45 11.60 -20.55 -15.14
CA THR A 45 11.56 -20.94 -13.73
C THR A 45 12.96 -21.01 -13.15
N TRP A 46 13.12 -20.41 -11.98
CA TRP A 46 14.28 -20.51 -11.12
C TRP A 46 13.99 -21.44 -9.96
N GLY A 47 15.03 -22.09 -9.46
CA GLY A 47 14.96 -22.93 -8.28
C GLY A 47 16.19 -22.78 -7.41
N ASN A 48 16.12 -23.34 -6.20
CA ASN A 48 17.20 -23.32 -5.22
C ASN A 48 17.74 -21.90 -4.95
N ASN A 49 16.87 -21.00 -4.47
CA ASN A 49 17.25 -19.65 -4.07
C ASN A 49 17.91 -18.84 -5.22
N MET A 50 17.33 -18.94 -6.42
CA MET A 50 17.84 -18.33 -7.65
C MET A 50 19.16 -18.93 -8.19
N ALA A 51 19.76 -19.93 -7.53
CA ALA A 51 21.03 -20.53 -7.96
C ALA A 51 20.90 -21.41 -9.23
N LYS A 52 19.69 -21.89 -9.54
CA LYS A 52 19.40 -22.67 -10.75
C LYS A 52 18.36 -21.95 -11.58
N ALA A 53 18.54 -21.96 -12.90
CA ALA A 53 17.59 -21.44 -13.87
C ALA A 53 17.26 -22.52 -14.90
N SER A 54 16.00 -22.66 -15.27
CA SER A 54 15.59 -23.45 -16.42
C SER A 54 15.88 -22.69 -17.72
N GLU A 55 15.95 -23.40 -18.83
CA GLU A 55 15.83 -22.78 -20.15
C GLU A 55 14.51 -22.00 -20.25
N PRO A 56 14.51 -20.81 -20.87
CA PRO A 56 13.29 -20.05 -21.10
C PRO A 56 12.45 -20.71 -22.19
N LYS A 57 11.16 -20.87 -21.92
CA LYS A 57 10.18 -21.36 -22.90
C LYS A 57 9.56 -20.16 -23.59
N ILE A 58 9.84 -20.00 -24.87
CA ILE A 58 9.26 -18.96 -25.71
C ILE A 58 8.23 -19.62 -26.64
N LYS A 59 6.99 -19.15 -26.59
CA LYS A 59 5.90 -19.58 -27.47
C LYS A 59 5.36 -18.40 -28.26
N PRO A 60 4.81 -18.60 -29.47
CA PRO A 60 4.06 -17.54 -30.14
C PRO A 60 2.80 -17.19 -29.34
N CYS A 61 2.39 -15.92 -29.37
CA CYS A 61 1.05 -15.46 -29.03
C CYS A 61 0.48 -14.63 -30.18
N THR A 62 -0.83 -14.48 -30.20
CA THR A 62 -1.59 -13.72 -31.19
C THR A 62 -1.84 -12.29 -30.70
N LYS A 63 -2.28 -11.40 -31.61
CA LYS A 63 -2.67 -10.04 -31.23
C LYS A 63 -3.96 -10.00 -30.40
N ASP A 64 -4.75 -11.06 -30.46
CA ASP A 64 -6.01 -11.21 -29.73
C ASP A 64 -5.79 -11.76 -28.31
N ASP A 65 -4.55 -12.18 -27.98
CA ASP A 65 -4.18 -12.58 -26.63
C ASP A 65 -3.89 -11.34 -25.78
N ASP A 66 -4.50 -11.27 -24.59
CA ASP A 66 -4.24 -10.20 -23.63
C ASP A 66 -2.77 -10.21 -23.14
N ASP A 67 -2.19 -9.01 -23.03
CA ASP A 67 -0.90 -8.82 -22.37
C ASP A 67 -1.03 -9.06 -20.87
N TYR A 68 -0.09 -9.82 -20.29
CA TYR A 68 -0.09 -10.06 -18.86
C TYR A 68 1.32 -10.32 -18.34
N THR A 69 1.46 -10.20 -17.02
CA THR A 69 2.61 -10.74 -16.29
C THR A 69 2.11 -11.48 -15.07
N LYS A 70 2.57 -12.72 -14.90
CA LYS A 70 2.23 -13.59 -13.79
C LYS A 70 3.51 -14.06 -13.11
N ILE A 71 3.59 -13.78 -11.81
CA ILE A 71 4.66 -14.25 -10.95
C ILE A 71 4.09 -15.34 -10.05
N THR A 72 4.71 -16.51 -10.05
CA THR A 72 4.36 -17.62 -9.16
C THR A 72 5.60 -18.02 -8.38
N PHE A 73 5.52 -18.12 -7.06
CA PHE A 73 6.68 -18.48 -6.26
C PHE A 73 6.27 -19.34 -5.06
N SER A 74 7.23 -20.10 -4.57
CA SER A 74 7.14 -20.93 -3.37
C SER A 74 8.22 -20.45 -2.40
N PRO A 75 7.84 -19.72 -1.33
CA PRO A 75 8.81 -19.22 -0.35
C PRO A 75 9.64 -20.36 0.24
N ASP A 76 10.92 -20.08 0.49
CA ASP A 76 11.77 -20.97 1.26
C ASP A 76 11.52 -20.78 2.75
N LEU A 77 10.48 -21.43 3.25
CA LEU A 77 10.02 -21.31 4.64
C LEU A 77 11.09 -21.72 5.65
N THR A 78 12.04 -22.59 5.26
CA THR A 78 13.15 -22.99 6.13
C THR A 78 14.03 -21.81 6.51
N LYS A 79 14.26 -20.87 5.59
CA LYS A 79 15.03 -19.63 5.87
C LYS A 79 14.30 -18.69 6.83
N PHE A 80 12.98 -18.83 6.92
CA PHE A 80 12.14 -18.07 7.84
C PHE A 80 11.82 -18.83 9.13
N LYS A 81 12.36 -20.04 9.30
CA LYS A 81 12.08 -20.93 10.45
C LYS A 81 10.58 -21.23 10.59
N MET A 82 9.92 -21.50 9.47
CA MET A 82 8.50 -21.80 9.37
C MET A 82 8.29 -23.13 8.66
N ASP A 83 7.24 -23.87 9.06
CA ASP A 83 6.85 -25.12 8.39
C ASP A 83 5.76 -24.90 7.33
N ARG A 84 4.91 -23.88 7.54
CA ARG A 84 3.78 -23.53 6.67
C ARG A 84 3.47 -22.04 6.75
N LEU A 85 2.66 -21.55 5.82
CA LEU A 85 2.02 -20.24 5.93
C LEU A 85 0.84 -20.37 6.88
N ASP A 86 1.01 -19.93 8.13
CA ASP A 86 -0.06 -19.88 9.13
C ASP A 86 -1.06 -18.73 8.90
N ASP A 87 -2.12 -18.72 9.70
CA ASP A 87 -3.20 -17.72 9.58
C ASP A 87 -2.70 -16.29 9.82
N GLY A 88 -1.65 -16.10 10.61
CA GLY A 88 -1.07 -14.79 10.91
C GLY A 88 -0.44 -14.17 9.66
N ILE A 89 0.47 -14.92 9.01
CA ILE A 89 1.12 -14.43 7.78
C ILE A 89 0.12 -14.33 6.62
N VAL A 90 -0.82 -15.27 6.50
CA VAL A 90 -1.87 -15.22 5.48
C VAL A 90 -2.77 -14.00 5.68
N SER A 91 -3.14 -13.67 6.91
CA SER A 91 -3.92 -12.46 7.23
C SER A 91 -3.15 -11.19 6.89
N LEU A 92 -1.84 -11.15 7.17
CA LEU A 92 -0.99 -10.02 6.83
C LEU A 92 -0.88 -9.79 5.31
N MET A 93 -0.66 -10.87 4.55
CA MET A 93 -0.62 -10.83 3.07
C MET A 93 -1.99 -10.46 2.49
N SER A 94 -3.07 -10.99 3.06
CA SER A 94 -4.45 -10.68 2.65
C SER A 94 -4.76 -9.21 2.86
N ARG A 95 -4.45 -8.65 4.05
CA ARG A 95 -4.57 -7.22 4.31
C ARG A 95 -3.75 -6.42 3.30
N ARG A 96 -2.52 -6.84 2.99
CA ARG A 96 -1.69 -6.15 2.00
C ARG A 96 -2.32 -6.11 0.60
N ALA A 97 -3.13 -7.11 0.22
CA ALA A 97 -3.90 -7.05 -1.03
C ALA A 97 -5.02 -5.98 -0.99
N TYR A 98 -5.68 -5.80 0.17
CA TYR A 98 -6.60 -4.66 0.38
C TYR A 98 -5.86 -3.33 0.32
N ASP A 99 -4.67 -3.24 0.92
CA ASP A 99 -3.83 -2.03 0.85
C ASP A 99 -3.53 -1.66 -0.62
N VAL A 100 -3.19 -2.64 -1.47
CA VAL A 100 -3.00 -2.40 -2.92
C VAL A 100 -4.28 -1.89 -3.56
N ALA A 101 -5.41 -2.55 -3.31
CA ALA A 101 -6.70 -2.15 -3.86
C ALA A 101 -7.09 -0.70 -3.49
N ALA A 102 -6.68 -0.25 -2.30
CA ALA A 102 -6.93 1.10 -1.81
C ALA A 102 -5.97 2.15 -2.38
N SER A 103 -4.69 1.81 -2.52
CA SER A 103 -3.66 2.78 -2.93
C SER A 103 -3.60 2.98 -4.45
N THR A 104 -4.09 2.03 -5.24
CA THR A 104 -4.08 2.11 -6.70
C THR A 104 -5.42 2.62 -7.25
N ARG A 105 -5.37 3.67 -8.08
CA ARG A 105 -6.56 4.19 -8.76
C ARG A 105 -6.87 3.35 -10.02
N GLY A 106 -8.14 2.95 -10.18
CA GLY A 106 -8.63 2.27 -11.39
C GLY A 106 -8.29 0.78 -11.51
N VAL A 107 -7.57 0.19 -10.54
CA VAL A 107 -7.17 -1.22 -10.57
C VAL A 107 -8.15 -2.08 -9.78
N LYS A 108 -8.63 -3.16 -10.39
CA LYS A 108 -9.48 -4.16 -9.71
C LYS A 108 -8.59 -5.26 -9.13
N VAL A 109 -8.62 -5.44 -7.82
CA VAL A 109 -7.82 -6.47 -7.14
C VAL A 109 -8.68 -7.68 -6.79
N PHE A 110 -8.12 -8.87 -7.03
CA PHE A 110 -8.73 -10.15 -6.69
C PHE A 110 -7.80 -10.90 -5.73
N LEU A 111 -8.39 -11.50 -4.69
CA LEU A 111 -7.69 -12.37 -3.75
C LEU A 111 -8.38 -13.74 -3.79
N ASN A 112 -7.64 -14.78 -4.17
CA ASN A 112 -8.15 -16.15 -4.31
C ASN A 112 -9.43 -16.23 -5.17
N GLY A 113 -9.44 -15.51 -6.31
CA GLY A 113 -10.58 -15.45 -7.24
C GLY A 113 -11.72 -14.53 -6.81
N LYS A 114 -11.74 -14.02 -5.57
CA LYS A 114 -12.77 -13.09 -5.11
C LYS A 114 -12.30 -11.65 -5.28
N ARG A 115 -13.13 -10.82 -5.94
CA ARG A 115 -12.88 -9.38 -6.05
C ARG A 115 -12.96 -8.71 -4.69
N LEU A 116 -11.95 -7.90 -4.35
CA LEU A 116 -11.97 -7.12 -3.12
C LEU A 116 -12.97 -5.96 -3.25
N PRO A 117 -13.83 -5.70 -2.23
CA PRO A 117 -14.88 -4.69 -2.29
C PRO A 117 -14.35 -3.28 -1.98
N ILE A 118 -13.20 -2.91 -2.54
CA ILE A 118 -12.60 -1.57 -2.42
C ILE A 118 -12.65 -0.89 -3.78
N LYS A 119 -13.37 0.23 -3.89
CA LYS A 119 -13.42 1.05 -5.11
C LYS A 119 -12.67 2.36 -4.95
N THR A 120 -12.65 2.90 -3.73
CA THR A 120 -12.00 4.18 -3.41
C THR A 120 -11.12 4.05 -2.16
N PHE A 121 -10.19 4.99 -1.98
CA PHE A 121 -9.42 5.06 -0.73
C PHE A 121 -10.33 5.26 0.48
N LYS A 122 -11.44 6.00 0.33
CA LYS A 122 -12.46 6.18 1.38
C LYS A 122 -13.08 4.86 1.82
N ASP A 123 -13.47 3.98 0.90
CA ASP A 123 -14.05 2.66 1.22
C ASP A 123 -13.10 1.85 2.11
N TYR A 124 -11.79 1.94 1.83
CA TYR A 124 -10.76 1.28 2.61
C TYR A 124 -10.62 1.88 4.02
N VAL A 125 -10.66 3.21 4.15
CA VAL A 125 -10.65 3.88 5.47
C VAL A 125 -11.87 3.48 6.29
N GLU A 126 -13.04 3.35 5.67
CA GLU A 126 -14.28 2.91 6.32
C GLU A 126 -14.17 1.49 6.91
N LEU A 127 -13.34 0.60 6.33
CA LEU A 127 -13.07 -0.72 6.93
C LEU A 127 -12.37 -0.63 8.30
N TYR A 128 -11.54 0.39 8.52
CA TYR A 128 -10.80 0.56 9.79
C TYR A 128 -11.66 1.06 10.93
N ILE A 129 -12.67 1.87 10.61
CA ILE A 129 -13.55 2.50 11.59
C ILE A 129 -14.87 1.75 11.80
N LYS A 130 -15.18 0.77 10.94
CA LYS A 130 -16.40 -0.02 11.04
C LYS A 130 -16.51 -0.67 12.43
N GLY A 131 -17.60 -0.38 13.13
CA GLY A 131 -17.86 -0.89 14.48
C GLY A 131 -17.06 -0.20 15.59
N LYS A 132 -16.34 0.90 15.29
CA LYS A 132 -15.71 1.75 16.31
C LYS A 132 -16.66 2.87 16.71
N GLU A 133 -16.80 3.05 18.02
CA GLU A 133 -17.64 4.07 18.64
C GLU A 133 -16.80 4.92 19.58
N ASP A 134 -17.14 6.21 19.66
CA ASP A 134 -16.52 7.14 20.61
C ASP A 134 -17.04 6.90 22.04
N GLU A 135 -16.51 7.65 23.00
CA GLU A 135 -16.88 7.54 24.41
C GLU A 135 -18.37 7.80 24.69
N THR A 136 -19.08 8.40 23.73
CA THR A 136 -20.52 8.69 23.81
C THR A 136 -21.38 7.67 23.05
N GLY A 137 -20.78 6.60 22.52
CA GLY A 137 -21.46 5.57 21.73
C GLY A 137 -21.76 5.97 20.29
N ASN A 138 -21.20 7.09 19.80
CA ASN A 138 -21.39 7.49 18.41
C ASN A 138 -20.34 6.84 17.50
N PRO A 139 -20.72 6.33 16.31
CA PRO A 139 -19.75 5.81 15.36
C PRO A 139 -18.68 6.84 14.99
N TYR A 140 -17.44 6.37 14.85
CA TYR A 140 -16.32 7.22 14.43
C TYR A 140 -16.64 7.93 13.12
N LYS A 141 -16.52 9.25 13.12
CA LYS A 141 -16.67 10.05 11.89
C LYS A 141 -15.34 10.06 11.14
N VAL A 142 -15.39 9.90 9.83
CA VAL A 142 -14.24 10.06 8.93
C VAL A 142 -14.47 11.28 8.07
N ILE A 143 -13.51 12.21 8.11
CA ILE A 143 -13.42 13.32 7.16
C ILE A 143 -12.44 12.87 6.08
N TYR A 144 -12.92 12.75 4.85
CA TYR A 144 -12.13 12.34 3.69
C TYR A 144 -12.15 13.45 2.64
N GLU A 145 -11.00 13.68 2.03
CA GLU A 145 -10.83 14.63 0.93
C GLU A 145 -9.87 14.05 -0.12
N ASN A 146 -10.33 14.05 -1.37
CA ASN A 146 -9.47 13.84 -2.53
C ASN A 146 -8.96 15.22 -2.97
N VAL A 147 -7.78 15.61 -2.48
CA VAL A 147 -7.24 16.96 -2.64
C VAL A 147 -6.87 17.22 -4.10
N ASN A 148 -6.27 16.23 -4.76
CA ASN A 148 -5.93 16.25 -6.18
C ASN A 148 -5.55 14.84 -6.68
N ASP A 149 -5.07 14.76 -7.92
CA ASP A 149 -4.67 13.49 -8.56
C ASP A 149 -3.56 12.72 -7.83
N ARG A 150 -2.80 13.39 -6.95
CA ARG A 150 -1.67 12.82 -6.22
C ARG A 150 -1.87 12.71 -4.73
N TRP A 151 -2.97 13.22 -4.15
CA TRP A 151 -3.16 13.24 -2.70
C TRP A 151 -4.61 12.97 -2.32
N GLU A 152 -4.80 11.92 -1.52
CA GLU A 152 -6.04 11.63 -0.79
C GLU A 152 -5.72 11.56 0.70
N VAL A 153 -6.54 12.25 1.49
CA VAL A 153 -6.36 12.33 2.94
C VAL A 153 -7.66 11.97 3.60
N ALA A 154 -7.58 11.19 4.68
CA ALA A 154 -8.68 11.05 5.61
C ALA A 154 -8.20 11.23 7.05
N VAL A 155 -9.08 11.74 7.91
CA VAL A 155 -8.82 11.86 9.35
C VAL A 155 -10.04 11.41 10.14
N THR A 156 -9.76 10.69 11.22
CA THR A 156 -10.74 10.31 12.24
C THR A 156 -10.10 10.46 13.62
N ILE A 157 -10.89 10.23 14.66
CA ILE A 157 -10.41 10.30 16.04
C ILE A 157 -9.56 9.08 16.38
N SER A 158 -8.64 9.26 17.32
CA SER A 158 -7.84 8.19 17.91
C SER A 158 -8.02 8.14 19.42
N ASP A 159 -8.18 6.93 19.95
CA ASP A 159 -8.33 6.59 21.36
C ASP A 159 -7.01 6.14 22.03
N ARG A 160 -5.95 5.92 21.24
CA ARG A 160 -4.70 5.30 21.71
C ARG A 160 -3.42 6.02 21.24
N GLY A 161 -3.47 7.35 21.20
CA GLY A 161 -2.37 8.18 20.72
C GLY A 161 -2.38 8.36 19.20
N PHE A 162 -1.38 9.05 18.65
CA PHE A 162 -1.34 9.32 17.20
C PHE A 162 -1.27 8.02 16.39
N GLN A 163 -2.21 7.86 15.46
CA GLN A 163 -2.25 6.72 14.54
C GLN A 163 -2.13 7.20 13.09
N GLN A 164 -1.47 6.39 12.26
CA GLN A 164 -1.32 6.70 10.84
C GLN A 164 -1.39 5.44 9.98
N VAL A 165 -2.02 5.55 8.82
CA VAL A 165 -1.97 4.54 7.75
C VAL A 165 -1.66 5.29 6.46
N SER A 166 -0.48 5.06 5.89
CA SER A 166 -0.04 5.84 4.72
C SER A 166 0.56 5.01 3.61
N PHE A 167 0.40 5.51 2.39
CA PHE A 167 0.89 4.95 1.15
C PHE A 167 1.59 6.01 0.32
N VAL A 168 2.81 5.71 -0.12
CA VAL A 168 3.55 6.52 -1.10
C VAL A 168 3.81 5.64 -2.31
N ASN A 169 3.29 6.00 -3.48
CA ASN A 169 3.42 5.20 -4.70
C ASN A 169 3.01 3.73 -4.48
N SER A 170 1.91 3.51 -3.74
CA SER A 170 1.41 2.20 -3.29
C SER A 170 2.30 1.39 -2.32
N ILE A 171 3.38 1.97 -1.80
CA ILE A 171 4.20 1.39 -0.72
C ILE A 171 3.56 1.73 0.63
N ALA A 172 3.27 0.72 1.44
CA ALA A 172 2.79 0.93 2.82
C ALA A 172 3.90 1.51 3.70
N THR A 173 3.83 2.80 4.02
CA THR A 173 4.79 3.50 4.89
C THR A 173 4.36 3.35 6.35
N THR A 174 4.54 2.15 6.90
CA THR A 174 4.08 1.79 8.25
C THR A 174 4.70 2.60 9.39
N LYS A 175 5.88 3.19 9.16
CA LYS A 175 6.56 4.12 10.09
C LYS A 175 6.26 5.60 9.81
N GLY A 176 5.40 5.90 8.85
CA GLY A 176 5.11 7.26 8.41
C GLY A 176 6.25 7.85 7.58
N GLY A 177 6.49 9.16 7.74
CA GLY A 177 7.51 9.91 7.01
C GLY A 177 7.06 11.35 6.76
N ARG A 178 7.85 12.07 5.96
CA ARG A 178 7.62 13.50 5.66
C ARG A 178 6.25 13.79 5.09
N HIS A 179 5.67 12.89 4.30
CA HIS A 179 4.33 13.01 3.73
C HIS A 179 3.24 12.98 4.81
N VAL A 180 3.40 12.16 5.85
CA VAL A 180 2.47 12.13 6.98
C VAL A 180 2.60 13.38 7.82
N ASP A 181 3.83 13.78 8.14
CA ASP A 181 4.08 14.99 8.94
C ASP A 181 3.56 16.24 8.24
N HIS A 182 3.79 16.36 6.93
CA HIS A 182 3.28 17.46 6.11
C HIS A 182 1.77 17.66 6.28
N VAL A 183 0.99 16.60 6.14
CA VAL A 183 -0.47 16.67 6.25
C VAL A 183 -0.92 16.84 7.71
N ALA A 184 -0.35 16.06 8.63
CA ALA A 184 -0.75 16.10 10.03
C ALA A 184 -0.48 17.46 10.66
N ASP A 185 0.69 18.06 10.39
CA ASP A 185 1.08 19.34 10.98
C ASP A 185 0.24 20.50 10.42
N MET A 186 -0.17 20.44 9.14
CA MET A 186 -1.14 21.39 8.57
C MET A 186 -2.49 21.35 9.30
N ILE A 187 -3.02 20.15 9.55
CA ILE A 187 -4.30 19.97 10.27
C ILE A 187 -4.17 20.46 11.71
N VAL A 188 -3.10 20.06 12.41
CA VAL A 188 -2.85 20.46 13.81
C VAL A 188 -2.77 21.98 13.94
N LYS A 189 -2.04 22.65 13.04
CA LYS A 189 -1.92 24.11 13.03
C LYS A 189 -3.30 24.78 12.94
N GLN A 190 -4.11 24.36 11.97
CA GLN A 190 -5.44 24.94 11.74
C GLN A 190 -6.40 24.68 12.92
N LEU A 191 -6.34 23.50 13.53
CA LEU A 191 -7.14 23.17 14.72
C LEU A 191 -6.75 24.04 15.92
N ILE A 192 -5.45 24.23 16.17
CA ILE A 192 -4.98 25.09 17.25
C ILE A 192 -5.46 26.53 17.06
N ASP A 193 -5.34 27.07 15.85
CA ASP A 193 -5.78 28.44 15.55
C ASP A 193 -7.29 28.60 15.73
N THR A 194 -8.07 27.56 15.40
CA THR A 194 -9.51 27.51 15.64
C THR A 194 -9.85 27.46 17.13
N ILE A 195 -9.14 26.62 17.91
CA ILE A 195 -9.32 26.49 19.36
C ILE A 195 -8.98 27.81 20.05
N LYS A 196 -7.86 28.47 19.70
CA LYS A 196 -7.48 29.77 20.27
C LYS A 196 -8.54 30.85 20.06
N LYS A 197 -9.20 30.85 18.89
CA LYS A 197 -10.29 31.80 18.58
C LYS A 197 -11.55 31.53 19.41
N LYS A 198 -11.86 30.25 19.67
CA LYS A 198 -13.07 29.83 20.41
C LYS A 198 -12.88 29.82 21.93
N ASN A 199 -11.68 29.54 22.43
CA ASN A 199 -11.35 29.39 23.84
C ASN A 199 -10.51 30.58 24.34
N LYS A 200 -11.02 31.80 24.21
CA LYS A 200 -10.32 33.02 24.64
C LYS A 200 -10.13 33.01 26.16
N GLY A 201 -8.87 32.98 26.61
CA GLY A 201 -8.51 32.92 28.04
C GLY A 201 -8.42 31.51 28.62
N GLY A 202 -8.66 30.47 27.82
CA GLY A 202 -8.47 29.09 28.25
C GLY A 202 -7.02 28.60 28.15
N LEU A 203 -6.81 27.35 28.57
CA LEU A 203 -5.50 26.71 28.60
C LEU A 203 -4.91 26.57 27.18
N THR A 204 -3.64 26.94 27.01
CA THR A 204 -2.93 26.82 25.74
C THR A 204 -2.73 25.36 25.37
N VAL A 205 -3.40 24.91 24.30
CA VAL A 205 -3.25 23.55 23.74
C VAL A 205 -1.95 23.45 22.94
N LYS A 206 -1.13 22.44 23.24
CA LYS A 206 0.14 22.15 22.55
C LYS A 206 -0.08 21.22 21.35
N PRO A 207 0.74 21.32 20.27
CA PRO A 207 0.59 20.50 19.06
C PRO A 207 0.51 18.99 19.29
N PHE A 208 1.35 18.44 20.18
CA PHE A 208 1.34 17.00 20.46
C PHE A 208 0.02 16.53 21.09
N GLN A 209 -0.67 17.39 21.85
CA GLN A 209 -1.96 17.05 22.46
C GLN A 209 -3.01 16.84 21.38
N VAL A 210 -3.06 17.73 20.37
CA VAL A 210 -3.96 17.56 19.22
C VAL A 210 -3.57 16.32 18.41
N LYS A 211 -2.28 16.19 18.07
CA LYS A 211 -1.77 15.08 17.23
C LYS A 211 -2.08 13.71 17.87
N ASN A 212 -1.99 13.59 19.19
CA ASN A 212 -2.30 12.33 19.89
C ASN A 212 -3.75 11.86 19.76
N HIS A 213 -4.69 12.72 19.39
CA HIS A 213 -6.09 12.35 19.17
C HIS A 213 -6.42 12.15 17.69
N MET A 214 -5.42 12.17 16.80
CA MET A 214 -5.62 12.03 15.36
C MET A 214 -5.27 10.62 14.89
N TRP A 215 -6.15 10.05 14.08
CA TRP A 215 -5.84 8.93 13.22
C TRP A 215 -5.91 9.38 11.76
N ILE A 216 -4.75 9.48 11.13
CA ILE A 216 -4.62 10.00 9.77
C ILE A 216 -4.40 8.88 8.74
N PHE A 217 -5.03 9.03 7.58
CA PHE A 217 -4.87 8.17 6.43
C PHE A 217 -4.38 9.00 5.26
N VAL A 218 -3.30 8.58 4.61
CA VAL A 218 -2.69 9.35 3.50
C VAL A 218 -2.37 8.40 2.35
N ASN A 219 -2.92 8.67 1.17
CA ASN A 219 -2.50 8.02 -0.07
C ASN A 219 -1.92 9.08 -0.99
N CYS A 220 -0.64 8.95 -1.37
CA CYS A 220 -0.02 9.93 -2.24
C CYS A 220 0.94 9.38 -3.30
N LEU A 221 1.12 10.19 -4.34
CA LEU A 221 2.06 9.97 -5.44
C LEU A 221 3.19 11.01 -5.34
N ILE A 222 4.41 10.53 -5.10
CA ILE A 222 5.60 11.36 -4.90
C ILE A 222 6.61 11.02 -5.99
N VAL A 223 7.13 12.05 -6.65
CA VAL A 223 8.21 11.90 -7.64
C VAL A 223 9.47 11.44 -6.94
N ASN A 224 10.20 10.52 -7.58
CA ASN A 224 11.42 9.94 -7.04
C ASN A 224 12.54 10.96 -6.84
#